data_AF-A0A531KG94-F1
#
_entry.id   AF-A0A531KG94-F1
#
_cell.length_a   1.000
_cell.length_b   1.000
_cell.length_c   1.000
_cell.angle_alpha   90.00
_cell.angle_beta   90.00
_cell.angle_gamma   90.00
#
_symmetry.space_group_name_H-M   'P 1'
#
loop_
_entity.id
_entity.type
_entity.pdbx_description
1 polymer ?
#
loop_
_entity_poly.entity_id
_entity_poly.type
_entity_poly.pdbx_seq_one_letter_code
_entity_poly.pdbx_strand_id
1 'polypeptide(L)'
;LPLHGGRVPRWLGDRMTRLGAVMCEAIIHHYGREELLRRLAHPFWFQSLGAVMGMDWHSSGITTSVIGALKRGLTPLSGELGIHVCGGRGAHSRKTPHELAAIGERVGFDGTGLAMASRLVAKVDSAAVQDGFDLYLHGFIVTDDGDWVVVQQGMNGDSKVARR
;
A
#
# COMPACT_ATOMS: atom_id res chain seq x y z
N LEU A 1 -14.00 -8.31 -5.77
CA LEU A 1 -13.88 -7.41 -6.95
C LEU A 1 -13.56 -8.25 -8.18
N PRO A 2 -14.31 -8.17 -9.29
CA PRO A 2 -14.00 -8.94 -10.49
C PRO A 2 -12.62 -8.57 -11.05
N LEU A 3 -11.87 -9.58 -11.51
CA LEU A 3 -10.55 -9.35 -12.09
C LEU A 3 -10.67 -8.65 -13.44
N HIS A 4 -10.13 -7.44 -13.52
CA HIS A 4 -10.01 -6.70 -14.77
C HIS A 4 -8.64 -6.94 -15.39
N GLY A 5 -8.62 -7.27 -16.69
CA GLY A 5 -7.39 -7.36 -17.48
C GLY A 5 -6.86 -5.98 -17.86
N GLY A 6 -5.58 -5.92 -18.22
CA GLY A 6 -4.93 -4.70 -18.70
C GLY A 6 -4.04 -4.02 -17.67
N ARG A 7 -3.38 -2.93 -18.10
CA ARG A 7 -2.47 -2.13 -17.28
C ARG A 7 -2.96 -0.69 -17.28
N VAL A 8 -2.90 -0.05 -16.13
CA VAL A 8 -3.12 1.40 -16.03
C VAL A 8 -2.19 2.11 -17.03
N PRO A 9 -2.75 2.89 -17.98
CA PRO A 9 -1.95 3.66 -18.93
C PRO A 9 -0.98 4.59 -18.21
N ARG A 10 0.20 4.80 -18.79
CA ARG A 10 1.25 5.62 -18.16
C ARG A 10 0.75 7.01 -17.77
N TRP A 11 0.02 7.69 -18.65
CA TRP A 11 -0.51 9.02 -18.39
C TRP A 11 -1.44 9.07 -17.18
N LEU A 12 -2.23 8.02 -16.96
CA LEU A 12 -3.12 7.91 -15.79
C LEU A 12 -2.28 7.62 -14.55
N GLY A 13 -1.33 6.69 -14.64
CA GLY A 13 -0.41 6.37 -13.55
C GLY A 13 0.39 7.58 -13.07
N ASP A 14 0.80 8.48 -13.97
CA ASP A 14 1.51 9.72 -13.64
C ASP A 14 0.58 10.71 -12.92
N ARG A 15 -0.68 10.87 -13.39
CA ARG A 15 -1.70 11.71 -12.72
C ARG A 15 -2.07 11.18 -11.35
N MET A 16 -2.28 9.86 -11.23
CA MET A 16 -2.51 9.17 -9.96
C MET A 16 -1.38 9.46 -8.96
N THR A 17 -0.13 9.37 -9.42
CA THR A 17 1.06 9.60 -8.57
C THR A 17 1.07 11.02 -8.01
N ARG A 18 0.82 12.02 -8.86
CA ARG A 18 0.77 13.44 -8.45
C ARG A 18 -0.39 13.72 -7.50
N LEU A 19 -1.60 13.27 -7.84
CA LEU A 19 -2.79 13.52 -7.02
C LEU A 19 -2.70 12.79 -5.68
N GLY A 20 -2.27 11.53 -5.67
CA GLY A 20 -2.10 10.75 -4.44
C GLY A 20 -1.09 11.38 -3.49
N ALA A 21 0.04 11.87 -4.00
CA ALA A 21 1.05 12.56 -3.19
C ALA A 21 0.47 13.81 -2.53
N VAL A 22 -0.17 14.71 -3.30
CA VAL A 22 -0.75 15.95 -2.78
C VAL A 22 -1.88 15.68 -1.77
N MET A 23 -2.70 14.66 -2.00
CA MET A 23 -3.75 14.26 -1.05
C MET A 23 -3.15 13.78 0.28
N CYS A 24 -2.10 12.96 0.23
CA CYS A 24 -1.41 12.50 1.43
C CYS A 24 -0.71 13.65 2.17
N GLU A 25 -0.03 14.53 1.44
CA GLU A 25 0.61 15.73 1.97
C GLU A 25 -0.40 16.61 2.71
N ALA A 26 -1.53 16.93 2.07
CA ALA A 26 -2.60 17.72 2.70
C ALA A 26 -3.13 17.04 3.99
N ILE A 27 -3.31 15.72 3.98
CA ILE A 27 -3.76 14.99 5.18
C ILE A 27 -2.71 15.09 6.29
N ILE A 28 -1.44 14.86 5.97
CA ILE A 28 -0.35 14.91 6.96
C ILE A 28 -0.22 16.32 7.53
N HIS A 29 -0.22 17.36 6.70
CA HIS A 29 -0.07 18.75 7.16
C HIS A 29 -1.23 19.22 8.04
N HIS A 30 -2.46 18.77 7.78
CA HIS A 30 -3.63 19.23 8.53
C HIS A 30 -4.01 18.33 9.71
N TYR A 31 -3.69 17.03 9.66
CA TYR A 31 -4.18 16.05 10.62
C TYR A 31 -3.10 15.09 11.15
N GLY A 32 -1.86 15.17 10.65
CA GLY A 32 -0.76 14.33 11.06
C GLY A 32 -0.66 12.98 10.34
N ARG A 33 0.45 12.29 10.57
CA ARG A 33 0.78 11.01 9.93
C ARG A 33 -0.14 9.87 10.36
N GLU A 34 -0.50 9.81 11.64
CA GLU A 34 -1.42 8.81 12.18
C GLU A 34 -2.80 8.87 11.51
N GLU A 35 -3.31 10.08 11.20
CA GLU A 35 -4.57 10.22 10.46
C GLU A 35 -4.48 9.57 9.07
N LEU A 36 -3.37 9.80 8.36
CA LEU A 36 -3.17 9.18 7.06
C LEU A 36 -3.17 7.66 7.19
N LEU A 37 -2.46 7.09 8.17
CA LEU A 37 -2.44 5.64 8.40
C LEU A 37 -3.85 5.10 8.69
N ARG A 38 -4.63 5.77 9.55
CA ARG A 38 -6.00 5.37 9.88
C ARG A 38 -6.92 5.38 8.67
N ARG A 39 -6.78 6.39 7.81
CA ARG A 39 -7.53 6.51 6.55
C ARG A 39 -7.14 5.41 5.57
N LEU A 40 -5.84 5.12 5.42
CA LEU A 40 -5.35 4.03 4.58
C LEU A 40 -5.79 2.65 5.10
N ALA A 41 -5.91 2.48 6.41
CA ALA A 41 -6.44 1.26 7.04
C ALA A 41 -7.92 1.04 6.75
N HIS A 42 -8.69 2.13 6.55
CA HIS A 42 -10.14 2.04 6.37
C HIS A 42 -10.50 1.60 4.94
N PRO A 43 -11.14 0.42 4.75
CA PRO A 43 -11.37 -0.13 3.42
C PRO A 43 -12.14 0.81 2.49
N PHE A 44 -13.27 1.37 2.94
CA PHE A 44 -14.05 2.27 2.11
C PHE A 44 -13.31 3.55 1.77
N TRP A 45 -12.50 4.07 2.70
CA TRP A 45 -11.78 5.33 2.45
C TRP A 45 -10.69 5.11 1.39
N PHE A 46 -9.92 4.03 1.54
CA PHE A 46 -8.91 3.66 0.55
C PHE A 46 -9.53 3.38 -0.84
N GLN A 47 -10.73 2.78 -0.88
CA GLN A 47 -11.46 2.58 -2.13
C GLN A 47 -11.89 3.91 -2.76
N SER A 48 -12.40 4.84 -1.93
CA SER A 48 -12.74 6.20 -2.35
C SER A 48 -11.51 6.97 -2.84
N LEU A 49 -10.36 6.81 -2.19
CA LEU A 49 -9.10 7.39 -2.64
C LEU A 49 -8.74 6.87 -4.04
N GLY A 50 -8.88 5.56 -4.27
CA GLY A 50 -8.71 4.97 -5.60
C GLY A 50 -9.64 5.61 -6.64
N ALA A 51 -10.91 5.84 -6.30
CA ALA A 51 -11.86 6.51 -7.16
C ALA A 51 -11.49 7.96 -7.47
N VAL A 52 -11.09 8.72 -6.45
CA VAL A 52 -10.57 10.09 -6.61
C VAL A 52 -9.34 10.12 -7.51
N MET A 53 -8.49 9.09 -7.45
CA MET A 53 -7.32 8.94 -8.30
C MET A 53 -7.66 8.49 -9.74
N GLY A 54 -8.94 8.31 -10.08
CA GLY A 54 -9.41 8.00 -11.43
C GLY A 54 -9.58 6.51 -11.73
N MET A 55 -9.67 5.66 -10.71
CA MET A 55 -9.98 4.24 -10.86
C MET A 55 -11.49 3.98 -10.65
N ASP A 56 -12.05 2.99 -11.33
CA ASP A 56 -13.44 2.60 -11.05
C ASP A 56 -13.57 1.87 -9.72
N TRP A 57 -14.59 2.23 -8.93
CA TRP A 57 -14.85 1.67 -7.60
C TRP A 57 -14.88 0.13 -7.57
N HIS A 58 -15.34 -0.53 -8.63
CA HIS A 58 -15.43 -2.00 -8.68
C HIS A 58 -14.18 -2.67 -9.27
N SER A 59 -13.12 -1.93 -9.56
CA SER A 59 -11.90 -2.45 -10.17
C SER A 59 -11.01 -3.20 -9.17
N SER A 60 -10.68 -4.45 -9.48
CA SER A 60 -9.63 -5.22 -8.78
C SER A 60 -8.23 -4.61 -8.91
N GLY A 61 -8.05 -3.65 -9.82
CA GLY A 61 -6.80 -2.94 -10.03
C GLY A 61 -6.54 -1.84 -9.01
N ILE A 62 -7.55 -1.41 -8.23
CA ILE A 62 -7.45 -0.26 -7.30
C ILE A 62 -6.28 -0.42 -6.35
N THR A 63 -6.23 -1.50 -5.55
CA THR A 63 -5.22 -1.65 -4.50
C THR A 63 -3.81 -1.59 -5.06
N THR A 64 -3.59 -2.31 -6.16
CA THR A 64 -2.28 -2.38 -6.80
C THR A 64 -1.85 -1.05 -7.41
N SER A 65 -2.79 -0.30 -7.97
CA SER A 65 -2.53 0.96 -8.67
C SER A 65 -2.33 2.10 -7.69
N VAL A 66 -3.15 2.16 -6.63
CA VAL A 66 -3.04 3.13 -5.54
C VAL A 66 -1.73 2.93 -4.79
N ILE A 67 -1.43 1.72 -4.30
CA ILE A 67 -0.16 1.47 -3.59
C ILE A 67 1.05 1.78 -4.49
N GLY A 68 1.00 1.40 -5.77
CA GLY A 68 2.07 1.72 -6.71
C GLY A 68 2.23 3.23 -6.93
N ALA A 69 1.13 3.98 -7.03
CA ALA A 69 1.14 5.43 -7.20
C ALA A 69 1.63 6.15 -5.93
N LEU A 70 1.15 5.76 -4.75
CA LEU A 70 1.60 6.30 -3.47
C LEU A 70 3.09 6.04 -3.25
N LYS A 71 3.58 4.83 -3.53
CA LYS A 71 5.02 4.53 -3.43
C LYS A 71 5.86 5.45 -4.30
N ARG A 72 5.48 5.65 -5.56
CA ARG A 72 6.21 6.57 -6.45
C ARG A 72 6.12 8.03 -6.01
N GLY A 73 4.95 8.46 -5.55
CA GLY A 73 4.67 9.86 -5.23
C GLY A 73 5.25 10.32 -3.90
N LEU A 74 5.25 9.44 -2.90
CA LEU A 74 5.71 9.76 -1.54
C LEU A 74 7.20 9.52 -1.34
N THR A 75 7.85 8.65 -2.14
CA THR A 75 9.29 8.38 -1.98
C THR A 75 10.14 9.67 -2.05
N PRO A 76 9.95 10.58 -3.04
CA PRO A 76 10.69 11.84 -3.09
C PRO A 76 10.42 12.80 -1.92
N LEU A 77 9.26 12.65 -1.26
CA LEU A 77 8.81 13.50 -0.16
C LEU A 77 9.04 12.87 1.22
N SER A 78 9.58 11.65 1.26
CA SER A 78 9.63 10.81 2.47
C SER A 78 10.43 11.43 3.62
N GLY A 79 11.44 12.28 3.34
CA GLY A 79 12.20 12.99 4.37
C GLY A 79 11.47 14.18 4.97
N GLU A 80 10.59 14.83 4.21
CA GLU A 80 9.78 15.96 4.69
C GLU A 80 8.52 15.47 5.41
N LEU A 81 7.84 14.50 4.80
CA LEU A 81 6.57 13.97 5.31
C LEU A 81 6.76 12.86 6.33
N GLY A 82 7.96 12.29 6.43
CA GLY A 82 8.28 11.21 7.34
C GLY A 82 7.37 10.00 7.21
N ILE A 83 7.04 9.64 5.96
CA ILE A 83 6.17 8.52 5.57
C ILE A 83 6.85 7.71 4.47
N HIS A 84 6.86 6.39 4.62
CA HIS A 84 7.51 5.48 3.68
C HIS A 84 6.54 4.39 3.24
N VAL A 85 6.50 4.11 1.94
CA VAL A 85 5.66 3.06 1.36
C VAL A 85 6.53 1.94 0.82
N CYS A 86 6.40 0.77 1.43
CA CYS A 86 7.15 -0.43 1.11
C CYS A 86 6.28 -1.48 0.41
N GLY A 87 6.94 -2.41 -0.27
CA GLY A 87 6.28 -3.52 -0.95
C GLY A 87 5.68 -3.17 -2.31
N GLY A 88 4.65 -3.92 -2.69
CA GLY A 88 4.02 -3.92 -4.00
C GLY A 88 3.63 -5.33 -4.44
N ARG A 89 3.56 -5.56 -5.77
CA ARG A 89 3.25 -6.88 -6.34
C ARG A 89 4.50 -7.71 -6.56
N GLY A 90 4.33 -9.04 -6.54
CA GLY A 90 5.37 -10.00 -6.95
C GLY A 90 6.69 -9.80 -6.20
N ALA A 91 7.78 -9.54 -6.92
CA ALA A 91 9.10 -9.37 -6.32
C ALA A 91 9.16 -8.20 -5.32
N HIS A 92 8.34 -7.15 -5.48
CA HIS A 92 8.32 -6.03 -4.54
C HIS A 92 7.73 -6.42 -3.19
N SER A 93 6.67 -7.25 -3.15
CA SER A 93 6.12 -7.79 -1.90
C SER A 93 7.18 -8.53 -1.07
N ARG A 94 8.01 -9.35 -1.74
CA ARG A 94 9.09 -10.10 -1.08
C ARG A 94 10.25 -9.22 -0.58
N LYS A 95 10.39 -8.01 -1.12
CA LYS A 95 11.43 -7.06 -0.74
C LYS A 95 11.05 -6.20 0.47
N THR A 96 9.77 -6.15 0.87
CA THR A 96 9.29 -5.33 2.00
C THR A 96 10.15 -5.46 3.26
N PRO A 97 10.56 -6.65 3.73
CA PRO A 97 11.41 -6.77 4.92
C PRO A 97 12.76 -6.04 4.78
N HIS A 98 13.37 -6.06 3.59
CA HIS A 98 14.64 -5.38 3.34
C HIS A 98 14.46 -3.87 3.22
N GLU A 99 13.36 -3.42 2.59
CA GLU A 99 13.01 -2.00 2.51
C GLU A 99 12.81 -1.42 3.92
N LEU A 100 12.09 -2.13 4.80
CA LEU A 100 11.86 -1.71 6.19
C LEU A 100 13.14 -1.63 7.02
N ALA A 101 14.03 -2.62 6.90
CA ALA A 101 15.33 -2.58 7.57
C ALA A 101 16.17 -1.37 7.14
N ALA A 102 16.28 -1.13 5.83
CA ALA A 102 17.05 -0.01 5.28
C ALA A 102 16.46 1.36 5.67
N ILE A 103 15.14 1.48 5.76
CA ILE A 103 14.50 2.71 6.25
C ILE A 103 14.75 2.90 7.74
N GLY A 104 14.61 1.84 8.54
CA GLY A 104 14.89 1.88 9.99
C GLY A 104 16.32 2.33 10.29
N GLU A 105 17.31 1.84 9.54
CA GLU A 105 18.71 2.28 9.65
C GLU A 105 18.89 3.79 9.39
N ARG A 106 18.08 4.36 8.49
CA ARG A 106 18.17 5.78 8.12
C ARG A 106 17.41 6.70 9.06
N VAL A 107 16.29 6.22 9.61
CA VAL A 107 15.29 7.04 10.31
C VAL A 107 15.29 6.82 11.82
N GLY A 108 15.71 5.63 12.28
CA GLY A 108 15.91 5.33 13.70
C GLY A 108 14.85 4.43 14.36
N PHE A 109 13.85 3.95 13.62
CA PHE A 109 12.90 2.94 14.15
C PHE A 109 13.45 1.51 14.04
N ASP A 110 12.86 0.56 14.78
CA ASP A 110 13.21 -0.87 14.70
C ASP A 110 12.75 -1.52 13.38
N GLY A 111 13.55 -1.34 12.33
CA GLY A 111 13.28 -1.90 11.02
C GLY A 111 13.29 -3.43 10.98
N THR A 112 14.03 -4.09 11.88
CA THR A 112 14.07 -5.56 11.96
C THR A 112 12.78 -6.12 12.56
N GLY A 113 12.30 -5.50 13.65
CA GLY A 113 11.00 -5.82 14.24
C GLY A 113 9.85 -5.64 13.25
N LEU A 114 9.83 -4.51 12.52
CA LEU A 114 8.81 -4.27 11.48
C LEU A 114 8.94 -5.21 10.28
N ALA A 115 10.17 -5.60 9.89
CA ALA A 115 10.39 -6.61 8.88
C ALA A 115 9.81 -7.98 9.28
N MET A 116 9.91 -8.35 10.56
CA MET A 116 9.31 -9.56 11.12
C MET A 116 7.78 -9.44 11.13
N ALA A 117 7.22 -8.33 11.64
CA ALA A 117 5.79 -8.05 11.61
C ALA A 117 5.21 -8.13 10.19
N SER A 118 5.89 -7.54 9.21
CA SER A 118 5.52 -7.62 7.80
C SER A 118 5.41 -9.06 7.29
N ARG A 119 6.33 -9.96 7.69
CA ARG A 119 6.29 -11.37 7.29
C ARG A 119 5.13 -12.10 7.94
N LEU A 120 4.90 -11.85 9.23
CA LEU A 120 3.77 -12.45 9.96
C LEU A 120 2.43 -12.02 9.37
N VAL A 121 2.25 -10.74 9.08
CA VAL A 121 1.01 -10.23 8.47
C VAL A 121 0.73 -10.86 7.10
N ALA A 122 1.76 -11.00 6.26
CA ALA A 122 1.64 -11.70 4.98
C ALA A 122 1.34 -13.20 5.17
N LYS A 123 1.86 -13.82 6.23
CA LYS A 123 1.62 -15.23 6.55
C LYS A 123 0.21 -15.47 7.08
N VAL A 124 -0.32 -14.57 7.91
CA VAL A 124 -1.71 -14.62 8.37
C VAL A 124 -2.65 -14.58 7.18
N ASP A 125 -2.45 -13.65 6.25
CA ASP A 125 -3.29 -13.51 5.05
C ASP A 125 -3.27 -14.78 4.17
N SER A 126 -2.08 -15.30 3.89
CA SER A 126 -1.90 -16.44 2.99
C SER A 126 -2.18 -17.81 3.60
N ALA A 127 -2.06 -17.98 4.92
CA ALA A 127 -2.15 -19.30 5.57
C ALA A 127 -3.21 -19.41 6.67
N ALA A 128 -3.55 -18.33 7.36
CA ALA A 128 -4.51 -18.38 8.46
C ALA A 128 -5.95 -18.11 8.00
N VAL A 129 -6.17 -17.22 7.03
CA VAL A 129 -7.51 -16.85 6.56
C VAL A 129 -8.21 -18.03 5.85
N GLN A 130 -7.45 -18.86 5.11
CA GLN A 130 -7.94 -20.12 4.49
C GLN A 130 -9.19 -19.95 3.60
N ASP A 131 -9.33 -18.80 2.94
CA ASP A 131 -10.49 -18.49 2.08
C ASP A 131 -10.27 -18.81 0.59
N GLY A 132 -9.14 -19.46 0.27
CA GLY A 132 -8.77 -19.81 -1.10
C GLY A 132 -8.25 -18.64 -1.93
N PHE A 133 -7.85 -17.52 -1.32
CA PHE A 133 -7.18 -16.42 -2.03
C PHE A 133 -5.67 -16.44 -1.74
N ASP A 134 -4.88 -16.34 -2.82
CA ASP A 134 -3.43 -16.18 -2.72
C ASP A 134 -3.06 -14.71 -2.59
N LEU A 135 -2.07 -14.42 -1.75
CA LEU A 135 -1.56 -13.08 -1.57
C LEU A 135 -0.94 -12.54 -2.87
N TYR A 136 -1.54 -11.48 -3.41
CA TYR A 136 -1.16 -10.89 -4.70
C TYR A 136 -0.39 -9.57 -4.55
N LEU A 137 -0.76 -8.77 -3.55
CA LEU A 137 -0.13 -7.48 -3.23
C LEU A 137 0.11 -7.41 -1.73
N HIS A 138 1.31 -6.98 -1.34
CA HIS A 138 1.62 -6.61 0.04
C HIS A 138 2.16 -5.18 0.05
N GLY A 139 1.37 -4.23 0.57
CA GLY A 139 1.79 -2.85 0.79
C GLY A 139 1.96 -2.57 2.29
N PHE A 140 3.09 -2.02 2.69
CA PHE A 140 3.38 -1.67 4.08
C PHE A 140 3.73 -0.19 4.14
N ILE A 141 2.97 0.59 4.91
CA ILE A 141 3.19 2.04 5.05
C ILE A 141 3.63 2.30 6.49
N VAL A 142 4.73 3.03 6.67
CA VAL A 142 5.36 3.28 7.98
C VAL A 142 5.77 4.75 8.14
N THR A 143 5.62 5.29 9.34
CA THR A 143 6.06 6.65 9.71
C THR A 143 7.45 6.62 10.32
N ASP A 144 8.09 7.77 10.47
CA ASP A 144 9.37 7.84 11.19
C ASP A 144 9.25 7.50 12.68
N ASP A 145 8.06 7.67 13.25
CA ASP A 145 7.76 7.30 14.65
C ASP A 145 7.59 5.78 14.82
N GLY A 146 7.57 5.03 13.71
CA GLY A 146 7.39 3.58 13.70
C GLY A 146 5.93 3.12 13.67
N ASP A 147 4.96 4.03 13.55
CA ASP A 147 3.56 3.66 13.32
C ASP A 147 3.37 3.12 11.90
N TRP A 148 2.48 2.16 11.73
CA TRP A 148 2.33 1.50 10.43
C TRP A 148 0.93 0.99 10.15
N VAL A 149 0.68 0.75 8.86
CA VAL A 149 -0.49 0.03 8.35
C VAL A 149 -0.07 -0.89 7.21
N VAL A 150 -0.75 -2.02 7.08
CA VAL A 150 -0.60 -2.94 5.94
C VAL A 150 -1.88 -2.93 5.11
N VAL A 151 -1.72 -2.85 3.79
CA VAL A 151 -2.80 -3.03 2.81
C VAL A 151 -2.44 -4.22 1.93
N GLN A 152 -3.25 -5.28 1.99
CA GLN A 152 -3.07 -6.48 1.18
C GLN A 152 -4.14 -6.61 0.12
N GLN A 153 -3.87 -7.41 -0.91
CA GLN A 153 -4.88 -7.89 -1.83
C GLN A 153 -4.66 -9.38 -2.06
N GLY A 154 -5.69 -10.17 -1.79
CA GLY A 154 -5.75 -11.57 -2.17
C GLY A 154 -6.40 -11.74 -3.55
N MET A 155 -6.01 -12.77 -4.28
CA MET A 155 -6.64 -13.15 -5.54
C MET A 155 -6.96 -14.64 -5.58
N ASN A 156 -8.15 -14.98 -6.08
CA ASN A 156 -8.52 -16.35 -6.38
C ASN A 156 -8.61 -16.51 -7.91
N GLY A 157 -7.75 -17.38 -8.46
CA GLY A 157 -7.63 -17.60 -9.89
C GLY A 157 -8.86 -18.29 -10.51
N ASP A 158 -9.48 -19.22 -9.76
CA ASP A 158 -10.59 -20.04 -10.23
C ASP A 158 -11.88 -19.22 -10.38
N SER A 159 -12.21 -18.45 -9.34
CA SER A 159 -13.39 -17.59 -9.29
C SER A 159 -13.18 -16.22 -9.92
N LYS A 160 -11.94 -15.90 -10.36
CA LYS A 160 -11.56 -14.63 -10.98
C LYS A 160 -11.99 -13.40 -10.18
N VAL A 161 -11.81 -13.46 -8.86
CA VAL A 161 -12.07 -12.33 -7.96
C VAL A 161 -10.85 -11.97 -7.12
N ALA A 162 -10.80 -10.71 -6.72
CA ALA A 162 -9.88 -10.19 -5.71
C ALA A 162 -10.62 -9.84 -4.42
N ARG A 163 -9.95 -10.05 -3.28
CA ARG A 163 -10.35 -9.59 -1.95
C ARG A 163 -9.35 -8.56 -1.42
N ARG A 164 -9.81 -7.71 -0.51
CA ARG A 164 -8.97 -6.83 0.28
C ARG A 164 -9.44 -6.88 1.72
#